data_AF-A0A561D268-F1
#
_entry.id   AF-A0A561D268-F1
#
_cell.length_a   1.000
_cell.length_b   1.000
_cell.length_c   1.000
_cell.angle_alpha   90.00
_cell.angle_beta   90.00
_cell.angle_gamma   90.00
#
_symmetry.space_group_name_H-M   'P 1'
#
loop_
_entity.id
_entity.type
_entity.pdbx_description
1 polymer ?
#
loop_
_entity_poly.entity_id
_entity_poly.type
_entity_poly.pdbx_seq_one_letter_code
_entity_poly.pdbx_strand_id
1 'polypeptide(L)'
;MFIPEGGIQTGFFAGFSVLALISCMDMTNGGLYASIMQQYGSKEEAGAFVLMSLESGPLVTMLILGTTGLAAFQPQAFVGAVLPFLVGFILGNLDQDFRDFFSKATHTMIPFFGFALGNSIDLTVIAKTGLAGILLGVLVIIITGIPLMLTDKFIGGGNGTAGLAASSTAGAAVANPMIIANMKPEFMPIAQSATALVAASVIVTSIIVPILTAYYSQYMQKKNKGKVVQKKGNQFTA
;
A
#
# COMPACT_ATOMS: atom_id res chain seq x y z
N MET A 1 14.46 15.78 -15.18
CA MET A 1 13.40 14.84 -14.76
C MET A 1 13.59 13.55 -15.54
N PHE A 2 13.69 12.39 -14.89
CA PHE A 2 14.00 11.11 -15.55
C PHE A 2 12.78 10.48 -16.27
N ILE A 3 11.57 10.99 -16.03
CA ILE A 3 10.33 10.58 -16.70
C ILE A 3 9.72 11.83 -17.37
N PRO A 4 9.36 11.80 -18.66
CA PRO A 4 8.69 12.91 -19.33
C PRO A 4 7.32 13.23 -18.72
N GLU A 5 6.84 14.46 -18.84
CA GLU A 5 5.50 14.86 -18.38
C GLU A 5 4.38 14.00 -18.98
N GLY A 6 4.49 13.66 -20.27
CA GLY A 6 3.57 12.74 -20.95
C GLY A 6 3.77 11.26 -20.64
N GLY A 7 4.70 10.90 -19.76
CA GLY A 7 5.13 9.52 -19.52
C GLY A 7 6.09 8.98 -20.59
N ILE A 8 6.61 7.79 -20.33
CA ILE A 8 7.53 7.08 -21.22
C ILE A 8 6.74 6.53 -22.42
N GLN A 9 7.10 6.98 -23.62
CA GLN A 9 6.35 6.66 -24.84
C GLN A 9 6.83 5.39 -25.55
N THR A 10 8.07 4.97 -25.32
CA THR A 10 8.72 3.89 -26.07
C THR A 10 9.57 2.99 -25.17
N GLY A 11 9.85 1.79 -25.66
CA GLY A 11 10.72 0.82 -24.97
C GLY A 11 10.03 0.04 -23.85
N PHE A 12 10.84 -0.62 -23.03
CA PHE A 12 10.38 -1.57 -22.01
C PHE A 12 9.48 -0.94 -20.92
N PHE A 13 9.62 0.36 -20.69
CA PHE A 13 8.84 1.13 -19.71
C PHE A 13 7.71 1.94 -20.37
N ALA A 14 7.35 1.67 -21.63
CA ALA A 14 6.28 2.40 -22.31
C ALA A 14 4.96 2.34 -21.51
N GLY A 15 4.30 3.50 -21.38
CA GLY A 15 3.08 3.68 -20.58
C GLY A 15 3.33 4.08 -19.13
N PHE A 16 4.55 3.95 -18.62
CA PHE A 16 4.89 4.41 -17.28
C PHE A 16 4.87 5.94 -17.24
N SER A 17 4.13 6.50 -16.30
CA SER A 17 4.09 7.93 -16.06
C SER A 17 4.32 8.23 -14.58
N VAL A 18 4.66 9.47 -14.27
CA VAL A 18 4.78 9.91 -12.88
C VAL A 18 3.47 9.72 -12.13
N LEU A 19 2.34 9.98 -12.79
CA LEU A 19 1.02 9.75 -12.21
C LEU A 19 0.76 8.27 -11.89
N ALA A 20 1.12 7.35 -12.79
CA ALA A 20 0.96 5.92 -12.56
C ALA A 20 1.84 5.44 -11.39
N LEU A 21 3.11 5.85 -11.38
CA LEU A 21 4.08 5.45 -10.36
C LEU A 21 3.71 5.96 -8.98
N ILE A 22 3.39 7.25 -8.85
CA ILE A 22 2.99 7.82 -7.57
C ILE A 22 1.73 7.11 -7.09
N SER A 23 0.68 7.06 -7.93
CA SER A 23 -0.61 6.46 -7.53
C SER A 23 -0.49 5.01 -7.09
N CYS A 24 0.44 4.22 -7.64
CA CYS A 24 0.59 2.82 -7.23
C CYS A 24 1.55 2.59 -6.04
N MET A 25 2.45 3.54 -5.76
CA MET A 25 3.50 3.39 -4.75
C MET A 25 3.19 4.09 -3.43
N ASP A 26 2.36 5.14 -3.45
CA ASP A 26 2.06 5.95 -2.27
C ASP A 26 0.86 5.46 -1.46
N MET A 27 0.21 4.37 -1.89
CA MET A 27 -1.02 3.89 -1.30
C MET A 27 -1.03 2.37 -1.11
N THR A 28 -0.77 1.94 0.12
CA THR A 28 -0.78 0.55 0.56
C THR A 28 -2.18 -0.01 0.67
N ASN A 29 -2.34 -1.26 0.23
CA ASN A 29 -3.59 -1.99 0.44
C ASN A 29 -3.75 -2.38 1.92
N GLY A 30 -4.32 -1.48 2.72
CA GLY A 30 -4.53 -1.69 4.16
C GLY A 30 -5.39 -2.92 4.48
N GLY A 31 -6.37 -3.26 3.64
CA GLY A 31 -7.20 -4.45 3.83
C GLY A 31 -6.42 -5.75 3.62
N LEU A 32 -5.61 -5.80 2.56
CA LEU A 32 -4.69 -6.91 2.32
C LEU A 32 -3.68 -7.03 3.45
N TYR A 33 -3.03 -5.92 3.83
CA TYR A 33 -2.10 -5.87 4.95
C TYR A 33 -2.72 -6.43 6.24
N ALA A 34 -3.90 -5.93 6.63
CA ALA A 34 -4.59 -6.38 7.83
C ALA A 34 -4.89 -7.90 7.80
N SER A 35 -5.32 -8.43 6.65
CA SER A 35 -5.59 -9.86 6.48
C SER A 35 -4.34 -10.75 6.61
N ILE A 36 -3.20 -10.28 6.09
CA ILE A 36 -1.91 -10.97 6.17
C ILE A 36 -1.39 -10.92 7.61
N MET A 37 -1.42 -9.74 8.22
CA MET A 37 -0.89 -9.52 9.57
C MET A 37 -1.73 -10.17 10.66
N GLN A 38 -3.03 -10.38 10.43
CA GLN A 38 -3.84 -11.21 11.32
C GLN A 38 -3.33 -12.65 11.43
N GLN A 39 -2.69 -13.17 10.36
CA GLN A 39 -2.14 -14.53 10.34
C GLN A 39 -0.67 -14.59 10.73
N TYR A 40 0.12 -13.60 10.32
CA TYR A 40 1.59 -13.66 10.41
C TYR A 40 2.22 -12.66 11.38
N GLY A 41 1.44 -11.74 11.93
CA GLY A 41 1.92 -10.67 12.81
C GLY A 41 1.21 -10.61 14.16
N SER A 42 1.51 -9.55 14.90
CA SER A 42 0.87 -9.24 16.17
C SER A 42 -0.46 -8.49 15.97
N LYS A 43 -1.25 -8.36 17.04
CA LYS A 43 -2.49 -7.57 17.01
C LYS A 43 -2.21 -6.09 16.76
N GLU A 44 -1.12 -5.59 17.34
CA GLU A 44 -0.65 -4.21 17.19
C GLU A 44 -0.22 -3.95 15.74
N GLU A 45 0.52 -4.88 15.13
CA GLU A 45 0.91 -4.79 13.72
C GLU A 45 -0.31 -4.84 12.81
N ALA A 46 -1.26 -5.77 13.02
CA ALA A 46 -2.50 -5.81 12.23
C ALA A 46 -3.34 -4.53 12.38
N GLY A 47 -3.32 -3.90 13.57
CA GLY A 47 -3.97 -2.63 13.84
C GLY A 47 -3.34 -1.42 13.13
N ALA A 48 -2.08 -1.54 12.67
CA ALA A 48 -1.38 -0.46 11.97
C ALA A 48 -2.06 -0.07 10.64
N PHE A 49 -2.92 -0.92 10.08
CA PHE A 49 -3.66 -0.58 8.86
C PHE A 49 -4.53 0.68 9.03
N VAL A 50 -4.96 1.00 10.26
CA VAL A 50 -5.72 2.23 10.53
C VAL A 50 -4.87 3.45 10.17
N LEU A 51 -3.57 3.44 10.46
CA LEU A 51 -2.67 4.51 10.04
C LEU A 51 -2.42 4.49 8.52
N MET A 52 -2.36 3.31 7.90
CA MET A 52 -2.28 3.18 6.43
C MET A 52 -3.55 3.69 5.72
N SER A 53 -4.69 3.82 6.42
CA SER A 53 -5.86 4.44 5.81
C SER A 53 -5.68 5.94 5.55
N LEU A 54 -4.71 6.59 6.20
CA LEU A 54 -4.40 8.01 6.00
C LEU A 54 -3.82 8.34 4.62
N GLU A 55 -3.08 7.40 4.06
CA GLU A 55 -2.58 7.52 2.69
C GLU A 55 -3.64 7.14 1.65
N SER A 56 -4.82 6.68 2.08
CA SER A 56 -5.90 6.35 1.17
C SER A 56 -6.53 7.60 0.55
N GLY A 57 -6.52 7.68 -0.77
CA GLY A 57 -7.09 8.78 -1.55
C GLY A 57 -6.02 9.65 -2.22
N PRO A 58 -6.39 10.81 -2.77
CA PRO A 58 -5.46 11.65 -3.54
C PRO A 58 -4.50 12.45 -2.67
N LEU A 59 -4.63 12.44 -1.34
CA LEU A 59 -3.92 13.35 -0.45
C LEU A 59 -2.40 13.26 -0.60
N VAL A 60 -1.85 12.05 -0.47
CA VAL A 60 -0.39 11.83 -0.54
C VAL A 60 0.11 12.08 -1.96
N THR A 61 -0.65 11.66 -2.97
CA THR A 61 -0.33 11.92 -4.38
C THR A 61 -0.27 13.42 -4.68
N MET A 62 -1.25 14.19 -4.20
CA MET A 62 -1.27 15.65 -4.34
C MET A 62 -0.10 16.30 -3.62
N LEU A 63 0.29 15.79 -2.44
CA LEU A 63 1.44 16.29 -1.70
C LEU A 63 2.75 16.02 -2.47
N ILE A 64 2.92 14.81 -3.03
CA ILE A 64 4.11 14.46 -3.82
C ILE A 64 4.17 15.30 -5.10
N LEU A 65 3.07 15.39 -5.85
CA LEU A 65 3.00 16.20 -7.07
C LEU A 65 3.19 17.70 -6.78
N GLY A 66 2.65 18.18 -5.65
CA GLY A 66 2.84 19.54 -5.14
C GLY A 66 4.29 19.86 -4.82
N THR A 67 4.94 19.02 -4.02
CA THR A 67 6.33 19.24 -3.56
C THR A 67 7.36 19.05 -4.67
N THR A 68 7.07 18.22 -5.66
CA THR A 68 7.93 18.05 -6.86
C THR A 68 7.78 19.18 -7.87
N GLY A 69 6.80 20.08 -7.69
CA GLY A 69 6.51 21.18 -8.62
C GLY A 69 5.76 20.74 -9.89
N LEU A 70 5.30 19.48 -9.95
CA LEU A 70 4.60 18.93 -11.11
C LEU A 70 3.14 19.34 -11.18
N ALA A 71 2.52 19.71 -10.05
CA ALA A 71 1.16 20.25 -10.04
C ALA A 71 0.92 21.11 -8.80
N ALA A 72 0.17 22.20 -8.93
CA ALA A 72 -0.18 23.07 -7.79
C ALA A 72 -1.66 22.94 -7.42
N PHE A 73 -1.98 22.32 -6.28
CA PHE A 73 -3.37 22.10 -5.87
C PHE A 73 -3.90 23.20 -4.94
N GLN A 74 -5.23 23.42 -4.96
CA GLN A 74 -5.89 24.33 -4.04
C GLN A 74 -5.88 23.73 -2.61
N PRO A 75 -5.54 24.51 -1.56
CA PRO A 75 -5.52 24.03 -0.18
C PRO A 75 -6.82 23.34 0.27
N GLN A 76 -7.97 23.78 -0.25
CA GLN A 76 -9.29 23.23 0.02
C GLN A 76 -9.41 21.75 -0.38
N ALA A 77 -8.73 21.32 -1.44
CA ALA A 77 -8.74 19.93 -1.87
C ALA A 77 -8.03 19.01 -0.85
N PHE A 78 -6.97 19.51 -0.18
CA PHE A 78 -6.32 18.79 0.91
C PHE A 78 -7.22 18.69 2.15
N VAL A 79 -7.96 19.76 2.47
CA VAL A 79 -8.92 19.75 3.60
C VAL A 79 -10.00 18.69 3.37
N GLY A 80 -10.58 18.65 2.16
CA GLY A 80 -11.60 17.66 1.81
C GLY A 80 -11.12 16.21 1.95
N ALA A 81 -9.85 15.95 1.63
CA ALA A 81 -9.27 14.61 1.75
C ALA A 81 -8.98 14.19 3.21
N VAL A 82 -8.66 15.14 4.10
CA VAL A 82 -8.32 14.88 5.51
C VAL A 82 -9.55 14.88 6.43
N LEU A 83 -10.65 15.50 6.01
CA LEU A 83 -11.83 15.74 6.86
C LEU A 83 -12.45 14.46 7.46
N PRO A 84 -12.63 13.34 6.73
CA PRO A 84 -13.16 12.12 7.33
C PRO A 84 -12.31 11.58 8.48
N PHE A 85 -10.98 11.66 8.35
CA PHE A 85 -10.06 11.27 9.40
C PHE A 85 -10.19 12.16 10.64
N LEU A 86 -10.25 13.49 10.46
CA LEU A 86 -10.39 14.43 11.57
C LEU A 86 -11.70 14.22 12.32
N VAL A 87 -12.80 14.00 11.60
CA VAL A 87 -14.10 13.70 12.22
C VAL A 87 -14.02 12.41 13.04
N GLY A 88 -13.46 11.33 12.49
CA GLY A 88 -13.26 10.08 13.20
C GLY A 88 -12.38 10.23 14.44
N PHE A 89 -11.27 10.97 14.32
CA PHE A 89 -10.36 11.26 15.43
C PHE A 89 -11.04 12.06 16.54
N ILE A 90 -11.77 13.12 16.20
CA ILE A 90 -12.48 13.95 17.18
C ILE A 90 -13.55 13.11 17.89
N LEU A 91 -14.41 12.40 17.14
CA LEU A 91 -15.47 11.59 17.72
C LEU A 91 -14.93 10.49 18.64
N GLY A 92 -13.86 9.79 18.23
CA GLY A 92 -13.25 8.72 19.03
C GLY A 92 -12.53 9.21 20.29
N ASN A 93 -12.20 10.50 20.39
CA ASN A 93 -11.64 11.11 21.61
C ASN A 93 -12.70 11.77 22.49
N LEU A 94 -13.81 12.23 21.92
CA LEU A 94 -14.92 12.85 22.67
C LEU A 94 -15.80 11.82 23.38
N ASP A 95 -15.92 10.61 22.84
CA ASP A 95 -16.86 9.62 23.33
C ASP A 95 -16.27 8.21 23.25
N GLN A 96 -16.13 7.59 24.43
CA GLN A 96 -15.57 6.24 24.56
C GLN A 96 -16.51 5.17 24.00
N ASP A 97 -17.83 5.36 24.03
CA ASP A 97 -18.80 4.43 23.46
C ASP A 97 -18.71 4.43 21.93
N PHE A 98 -18.53 5.61 21.31
CA PHE A 98 -18.26 5.68 19.87
C PHE A 98 -16.95 4.99 19.52
N ARG A 99 -15.89 5.22 20.28
CA ARG A 99 -14.59 4.53 20.07
C ARG A 99 -14.73 3.02 20.17
N ASP A 100 -15.41 2.53 21.19
CA ASP A 100 -15.61 1.10 21.42
C ASP A 100 -16.54 0.47 20.37
N PHE A 101 -17.52 1.22 19.87
CA PHE A 101 -18.38 0.80 18.76
C PHE A 101 -17.59 0.67 17.46
N PHE A 102 -16.85 1.70 17.05
CA PHE A 102 -16.11 1.70 15.78
C PHE A 102 -14.88 0.78 15.79
N SER A 103 -14.22 0.60 16.93
CA SER A 103 -13.05 -0.30 17.03
C SER A 103 -13.38 -1.76 16.70
N LYS A 104 -14.61 -2.21 16.98
CA LYS A 104 -15.09 -3.56 16.65
C LYS A 104 -15.27 -3.76 15.14
N ALA A 105 -15.66 -2.70 14.42
CA ALA A 105 -15.90 -2.76 12.98
C ALA A 105 -14.63 -3.16 12.20
N THR A 106 -13.47 -2.68 12.64
CA THR A 106 -12.14 -2.97 12.06
C THR A 106 -11.90 -4.47 11.89
N HIS A 107 -12.11 -5.26 12.95
CA HIS A 107 -11.93 -6.71 12.88
C HIS A 107 -13.00 -7.40 12.05
N THR A 108 -14.24 -6.93 12.13
CA THR A 108 -15.35 -7.44 11.31
C THR A 108 -15.11 -7.22 9.83
N MET A 109 -14.42 -6.14 9.43
CA MET A 109 -14.13 -5.81 8.02
C MET A 109 -13.06 -6.71 7.38
N ILE A 110 -12.20 -7.39 8.14
CA ILE A 110 -11.09 -8.17 7.57
C ILE A 110 -11.58 -9.28 6.61
N PRO A 111 -12.57 -10.12 6.95
CA PRO A 111 -13.15 -11.07 5.99
C PRO A 111 -13.74 -10.40 4.73
N PHE A 112 -14.35 -9.23 4.87
CA PHE A 112 -14.91 -8.48 3.75
C PHE A 112 -13.82 -7.90 2.85
N PHE A 113 -12.68 -7.47 3.39
CA PHE A 113 -11.52 -7.08 2.58
C PHE A 113 -11.02 -8.26 1.76
N GLY A 114 -10.95 -9.46 2.34
CA GLY A 114 -10.60 -10.68 1.60
C GLY A 114 -11.58 -11.00 0.48
N PHE A 115 -12.89 -10.93 0.76
CA PHE A 115 -13.93 -11.19 -0.24
C PHE A 115 -13.96 -10.14 -1.35
N ALA A 116 -13.92 -8.86 -0.98
CA ALA A 116 -13.88 -7.74 -1.92
C ALA A 116 -12.63 -7.81 -2.80
N LEU A 117 -11.48 -8.18 -2.23
CA LEU A 117 -10.27 -8.41 -2.99
C LEU A 117 -10.46 -9.53 -4.03
N GLY A 118 -10.99 -10.68 -3.62
CA GLY A 118 -11.26 -11.78 -4.54
C GLY A 118 -12.23 -11.40 -5.66
N ASN A 119 -13.27 -10.62 -5.35
CA ASN A 119 -14.26 -10.16 -6.33
C ASN A 119 -13.72 -9.08 -7.28
N SER A 120 -12.75 -8.28 -6.84
CA SER A 120 -12.18 -7.17 -7.62
C SER A 120 -11.10 -7.61 -8.61
N ILE A 121 -10.61 -8.85 -8.54
CA ILE A 121 -9.57 -9.35 -9.44
C ILE A 121 -10.17 -9.64 -10.83
N ASP A 122 -9.89 -8.76 -11.78
CA ASP A 122 -10.17 -8.96 -13.20
C ASP A 122 -8.87 -9.21 -13.98
N LEU A 123 -8.58 -10.48 -14.26
CA LEU A 123 -7.36 -10.89 -14.99
C LEU A 123 -7.32 -10.36 -16.43
N THR A 124 -8.45 -9.91 -16.99
CA THR A 124 -8.46 -9.29 -18.32
C THR A 124 -7.69 -7.97 -18.32
N VAL A 125 -7.58 -7.28 -17.17
CA VAL A 125 -6.75 -6.08 -17.02
C VAL A 125 -5.28 -6.42 -17.27
N ILE A 126 -4.79 -7.54 -16.73
CA ILE A 126 -3.41 -8.00 -16.97
C ILE A 126 -3.18 -8.30 -18.45
N ALA A 127 -4.15 -8.93 -19.11
CA ALA A 127 -4.06 -9.19 -20.55
C ALA A 127 -4.00 -7.88 -21.38
N LYS A 128 -4.72 -6.84 -20.97
CA LYS A 128 -4.73 -5.53 -21.63
C LYS A 128 -3.45 -4.73 -21.40
N THR A 129 -2.95 -4.70 -20.16
CA THR A 129 -1.72 -3.95 -19.81
C THR A 129 -0.45 -4.70 -20.20
N GLY A 130 -0.54 -6.01 -20.38
CA GLY A 130 0.58 -6.89 -20.69
C GLY A 130 1.70 -6.83 -19.65
N LEU A 131 2.93 -6.95 -20.13
CA LEU A 131 4.13 -7.00 -19.29
C LEU A 131 4.36 -5.73 -18.47
N ALA A 132 3.92 -4.57 -18.95
CA ALA A 132 4.09 -3.29 -18.28
C ALA A 132 3.39 -3.26 -16.91
N GLY A 133 2.15 -3.77 -16.83
CA GLY A 133 1.40 -3.85 -15.57
C GLY A 133 2.02 -4.82 -14.57
N ILE A 134 2.50 -5.98 -15.05
CA ILE A 134 3.21 -6.97 -14.23
C ILE A 134 4.50 -6.37 -13.67
N LEU A 135 5.29 -5.73 -14.54
CA LEU A 135 6.53 -5.07 -14.15
C LEU A 135 6.27 -3.98 -13.12
N LEU A 136 5.22 -3.16 -13.30
CA LEU A 136 4.88 -2.11 -12.35
C LEU A 136 4.56 -2.68 -10.97
N GLY A 137 3.73 -3.73 -10.88
CA GLY A 137 3.41 -4.38 -9.61
C GLY A 137 4.63 -4.98 -8.92
N VAL A 138 5.54 -5.61 -9.68
CA VAL A 138 6.82 -6.10 -9.14
C VAL A 138 7.71 -4.96 -8.67
N LEU A 139 7.76 -3.86 -9.41
CA LEU A 139 8.52 -2.67 -9.02
C LEU A 139 7.98 -2.03 -7.75
N VAL A 140 6.66 -1.98 -7.54
CA VAL A 140 6.07 -1.54 -6.27
C VAL A 140 6.63 -2.38 -5.13
N ILE A 141 6.54 -3.71 -5.22
CA ILE A 141 7.03 -4.63 -4.16
C ILE A 141 8.51 -4.38 -3.84
N ILE A 142 9.34 -4.15 -4.86
CA ILE A 142 10.78 -3.95 -4.65
C ILE A 142 11.07 -2.55 -4.09
N ILE A 143 10.54 -1.51 -4.74
CA ILE A 143 10.89 -0.11 -4.46
C ILE A 143 10.26 0.36 -3.16
N THR A 144 9.02 -0.02 -2.85
CA THR A 144 8.38 0.33 -1.58
C THR A 144 8.69 -0.71 -0.52
N GLY A 145 8.69 -2.00 -0.86
CA GLY A 145 8.86 -3.07 0.11
C GLY A 145 10.25 -3.12 0.74
N ILE A 146 11.34 -2.86 0.01
CA ILE A 146 12.68 -2.86 0.62
C ILE A 146 12.78 -1.78 1.71
N PRO A 147 12.49 -0.49 1.46
CA PRO A 147 12.46 0.54 2.51
C PRO A 147 11.51 0.23 3.66
N LEU A 148 10.32 -0.32 3.38
CA LEU A 148 9.35 -0.68 4.41
C LEU A 148 9.86 -1.81 5.29
N MET A 149 10.46 -2.86 4.73
CA MET A 149 11.08 -3.96 5.47
C MET A 149 12.23 -3.48 6.36
N LEU A 150 13.05 -2.54 5.85
CA LEU A 150 14.15 -1.97 6.61
C LEU A 150 13.62 -1.09 7.75
N THR A 151 12.61 -0.27 7.50
CA THR A 151 11.93 0.56 8.50
C THR A 151 11.31 -0.30 9.59
N ASP A 152 10.57 -1.35 9.21
CA ASP A 152 9.98 -2.31 10.16
C ASP A 152 11.06 -2.91 11.07
N LYS A 153 12.19 -3.32 10.50
CA LYS A 153 13.27 -3.96 11.25
C LYS A 153 14.08 -3.01 12.13
N PHE A 154 14.42 -1.82 11.63
CA PHE A 154 15.36 -0.92 12.30
C PHE A 154 14.68 0.15 13.15
N ILE A 155 13.46 0.53 12.80
CA ILE A 155 12.70 1.58 13.49
C ILE A 155 11.52 0.94 14.25
N GLY A 156 10.77 0.05 13.60
CA GLY A 156 9.61 -0.63 14.20
C GLY A 156 9.97 -1.74 15.20
N GLY A 157 11.21 -2.21 15.21
CA GLY A 157 11.65 -3.34 16.05
C GLY A 157 11.08 -4.69 15.61
N GLY A 158 10.39 -4.73 14.47
CA GLY A 158 9.84 -5.94 13.87
C GLY A 158 10.92 -6.76 13.16
N ASN A 159 10.47 -7.75 12.40
CA ASN A 159 11.36 -8.68 11.71
C ASN A 159 11.40 -8.48 10.19
N GLY A 160 10.70 -7.47 9.65
CA GLY A 160 10.54 -7.20 8.22
C GLY A 160 9.26 -7.76 7.62
N THR A 161 8.51 -8.61 8.34
CA THR A 161 7.26 -9.22 7.84
C THR A 161 6.17 -8.17 7.67
N ALA A 162 6.03 -7.24 8.61
CA ALA A 162 5.04 -6.16 8.51
C ALA A 162 5.38 -5.23 7.35
N GLY A 163 6.67 -4.87 7.20
CA GLY A 163 7.12 -4.04 6.08
C GLY A 163 6.86 -4.69 4.71
N LEU A 164 7.08 -6.00 4.59
CA LEU A 164 6.77 -6.74 3.36
C LEU A 164 5.26 -6.86 3.12
N ALA A 165 4.46 -7.10 4.16
CA ALA A 165 3.01 -7.13 4.03
C ALA A 165 2.44 -5.79 3.52
N ALA A 166 3.11 -4.68 3.83
CA ALA A 166 2.70 -3.33 3.44
C ALA A 166 3.10 -2.96 2.00
N SER A 167 3.89 -3.79 1.29
CA SER A 167 4.43 -3.48 -0.04
C SER A 167 3.46 -3.78 -1.20
N SER A 168 2.22 -3.30 -1.09
CA SER A 168 1.14 -3.58 -2.05
C SER A 168 0.48 -2.30 -2.56
N THR A 169 -0.18 -2.36 -3.72
CA THR A 169 -0.99 -1.25 -4.22
C THR A 169 -2.45 -1.43 -3.80
N ALA A 170 -3.04 -0.39 -3.21
CA ALA A 170 -4.44 -0.39 -2.80
C ALA A 170 -5.44 -0.40 -3.96
N GLY A 171 -6.57 -1.11 -3.80
CA GLY A 171 -7.65 -1.10 -4.79
C GLY A 171 -8.22 0.30 -5.09
N ALA A 172 -8.30 1.16 -4.07
CA ALA A 172 -8.74 2.54 -4.25
C ALA A 172 -7.77 3.38 -5.12
N ALA A 173 -6.52 2.92 -5.33
CA ALA A 173 -5.51 3.65 -6.10
C ALA A 173 -5.92 3.76 -7.57
N VAL A 174 -6.73 2.81 -8.05
CA VAL A 174 -7.23 2.77 -9.43
C VAL A 174 -8.02 4.04 -9.77
N ALA A 175 -8.76 4.61 -8.81
CA ALA A 175 -9.52 5.84 -9.04
C ALA A 175 -8.64 7.10 -9.07
N ASN A 176 -7.44 7.03 -8.50
CA ASN A 176 -6.62 8.19 -8.19
C ASN A 176 -6.13 8.95 -9.44
N PRO A 177 -5.62 8.30 -10.51
CA PRO A 177 -5.19 9.01 -11.71
C PRO A 177 -6.30 9.88 -12.32
N MET A 178 -7.53 9.38 -12.36
CA MET A 178 -8.67 10.14 -12.88
C MET A 178 -9.10 11.28 -11.95
N ILE A 179 -9.06 11.07 -10.63
CA ILE A 179 -9.35 12.15 -9.66
C ILE A 179 -8.35 13.29 -9.83
N ILE A 180 -7.05 12.98 -9.88
CA ILE A 180 -6.00 13.97 -10.09
C ILE A 180 -6.17 14.66 -11.44
N ALA A 181 -6.45 13.92 -12.52
CA ALA A 181 -6.65 14.52 -13.85
C ALA A 181 -7.89 15.43 -13.94
N ASN A 182 -8.93 15.18 -13.15
CA ASN A 182 -10.08 16.10 -13.04
C ASN A 182 -9.72 17.39 -12.30
N MET A 183 -8.85 17.32 -11.29
CA MET A 183 -8.32 18.51 -10.61
C MET A 183 -7.27 19.24 -11.46
N LYS A 184 -6.54 18.49 -12.29
CA LYS A 184 -5.42 18.94 -13.11
C LYS A 184 -5.50 18.34 -14.52
N PRO A 185 -6.20 19.03 -15.44
CA PRO A 185 -6.45 18.52 -16.80
C PRO A 185 -5.19 18.20 -17.61
N GLU A 186 -4.03 18.74 -17.24
CA GLU A 186 -2.72 18.40 -17.83
C GLU A 186 -2.40 16.90 -17.78
N PHE A 187 -2.96 16.17 -16.80
CA PHE A 187 -2.79 14.73 -16.68
C PHE A 187 -3.82 13.90 -17.45
N MET A 188 -4.87 14.51 -18.02
CA MET A 188 -5.91 13.75 -18.75
C MET A 188 -5.36 12.85 -19.87
N PRO A 189 -4.35 13.27 -20.68
CA PRO A 189 -3.79 12.41 -21.73
C PRO A 189 -3.20 11.09 -21.22
N ILE A 190 -2.79 11.03 -19.95
CA ILE A 190 -2.14 9.86 -19.35
C ILE A 190 -2.99 9.18 -18.27
N ALA A 191 -4.13 9.76 -17.90
CA ALA A 191 -4.93 9.30 -16.76
C ALA A 191 -5.52 7.91 -17.00
N GLN A 192 -6.01 7.64 -18.21
CA GLN A 192 -6.61 6.35 -18.55
C GLN A 192 -5.57 5.22 -18.58
N SER A 193 -4.40 5.46 -19.18
CA SER A 193 -3.31 4.48 -19.20
C SER A 193 -2.73 4.25 -17.81
N ALA A 194 -2.56 5.31 -17.01
CA ALA A 194 -2.16 5.20 -15.61
C ALA A 194 -3.17 4.38 -14.79
N THR A 195 -4.47 4.62 -14.97
CA THR A 195 -5.55 3.86 -14.30
C THR A 195 -5.44 2.36 -14.59
N ALA A 196 -5.24 2.00 -15.86
CA ALA A 196 -5.09 0.60 -16.25
C ALA A 196 -3.84 -0.05 -15.62
N LEU A 197 -2.70 0.64 -15.64
CA LEU A 197 -1.46 0.15 -15.03
C LEU A 197 -1.57 0.01 -13.51
N VAL A 198 -2.21 0.96 -12.82
CA VAL A 198 -2.45 0.89 -11.38
C VAL A 198 -3.36 -0.30 -11.06
N ALA A 199 -4.42 -0.53 -11.84
CA ALA A 199 -5.28 -1.71 -11.68
C ALA A 199 -4.51 -3.03 -11.85
N ALA A 200 -3.61 -3.10 -12.84
CA ALA A 200 -2.73 -4.25 -12.99
C ALA A 200 -1.79 -4.43 -11.78
N SER A 201 -1.22 -3.33 -11.26
CA SER A 201 -0.39 -3.34 -10.05
C SER A 201 -1.16 -3.87 -8.83
N VAL A 202 -2.42 -3.45 -8.64
CA VAL A 202 -3.29 -3.98 -7.57
C VAL A 202 -3.39 -5.50 -7.67
N ILE A 203 -3.68 -6.05 -8.85
CA ILE A 203 -3.82 -7.49 -9.04
C ILE A 203 -2.50 -8.22 -8.75
N VAL A 204 -1.40 -7.74 -9.34
CA VAL A 204 -0.06 -8.35 -9.21
C VAL A 204 0.38 -8.36 -7.75
N THR A 205 0.30 -7.22 -7.07
CA THR A 205 0.70 -7.11 -5.67
C THR A 205 -0.23 -7.92 -4.75
N SER A 206 -1.53 -7.98 -5.05
CA SER A 206 -2.48 -8.78 -4.27
C SER A 206 -2.24 -10.28 -4.34
N ILE A 207 -1.59 -10.77 -5.39
CA ILE A 207 -1.19 -12.17 -5.52
C ILE A 207 0.19 -12.40 -4.90
N ILE A 208 1.18 -11.57 -5.25
CA ILE A 208 2.57 -11.82 -4.91
C ILE A 208 2.87 -11.50 -3.43
N VAL A 209 2.33 -10.41 -2.89
CA VAL A 209 2.65 -9.95 -1.51
C VAL A 209 2.24 -10.96 -0.44
N PRO A 210 1.03 -11.57 -0.45
CA PRO A 210 0.69 -12.63 0.50
C PRO A 210 1.65 -13.81 0.45
N ILE A 211 2.01 -14.24 -0.75
CA ILE A 211 2.91 -15.38 -0.97
C ILE A 211 4.30 -15.07 -0.39
N LEU A 212 4.88 -13.93 -0.78
CA LEU A 212 6.19 -13.50 -0.29
C LEU A 212 6.19 -13.32 1.23
N THR A 213 5.14 -12.72 1.79
CA THR A 213 5.03 -12.51 3.24
C THR A 213 4.93 -13.81 4.00
N ALA A 214 4.14 -14.78 3.50
CA ALA A 214 4.02 -16.10 4.10
C ALA A 214 5.38 -16.83 4.12
N TYR A 215 6.11 -16.83 3.00
CA TYR A 215 7.45 -17.42 2.93
C TYR A 215 8.45 -16.72 3.86
N TYR A 216 8.44 -15.38 3.88
CA TYR A 216 9.34 -14.59 4.70
C TYR A 216 9.08 -14.78 6.20
N SER A 217 7.81 -14.77 6.62
CA SER A 217 7.41 -15.00 8.01
C SER A 217 7.89 -16.38 8.49
N GLN A 218 7.68 -17.44 7.70
CA GLN A 218 8.17 -18.78 8.03
C GLN A 218 9.70 -18.84 8.14
N TYR A 219 10.42 -18.16 7.24
CA TYR A 219 11.88 -18.06 7.30
C TYR A 219 12.34 -17.35 8.59
N MET A 220 11.73 -16.23 8.94
CA MET A 220 12.09 -15.46 10.14
C MET A 220 11.75 -16.21 11.43
N GLN A 221 10.64 -16.96 11.47
CA GLN A 221 10.31 -17.82 12.61
C GLN A 221 11.37 -18.92 12.81
N LYS A 222 11.82 -19.59 11.74
CA LYS A 222 12.90 -20.59 11.82
C LYS A 222 14.21 -19.97 12.30
N LYS A 223 14.57 -18.80 11.77
CA LYS A 223 15.78 -18.06 12.16
C LYS A 223 15.77 -17.65 13.63
N ASN A 224 14.62 -17.18 14.13
CA ASN A 224 14.47 -16.77 15.53
C ASN A 224 14.51 -17.98 16.47
N LYS A 225 13.88 -19.12 16.11
CA LYS A 225 14.00 -20.37 16.88
C LYS A 225 15.46 -20.85 16.96
N GLY A 226 16.21 -20.78 15.87
CA GLY A 226 17.65 -21.12 15.85
C GLY A 226 18.49 -20.26 16.81
N LYS A 227 18.22 -18.95 16.88
CA LYS A 227 18.90 -18.04 17.83
C LYS A 227 18.60 -18.37 19.30
N VAL A 228 17.35 -18.75 19.63
CA VAL A 228 16.95 -19.12 20.99
C VAL A 228 17.63 -20.42 21.44
N VAL A 229 17.72 -21.42 20.55
CA VAL A 229 18.40 -22.69 20.83
C VAL A 229 19.89 -22.48 21.08
N GLN A 230 20.56 -21.66 20.26
CA GLN A 230 21.98 -21.36 20.42
C GLN A 230 22.27 -20.60 21.74
N LYS A 231 21.38 -19.68 22.13
CA LYS A 231 21.53 -18.93 23.40
C LYS A 231 21.34 -19.82 24.63
N LYS A 232 20.44 -20.81 24.58
CA LYS A 232 20.30 -21.84 25.63
C LYS A 232 21.52 -22.78 25.66
N GLY A 233 22.01 -23.24 24.51
CA GLY A 233 23.19 -24.11 24.44
C GLY A 233 24.44 -23.51 25.09
N ASN A 234 24.66 -22.20 24.90
CA ASN A 234 25.79 -21.48 25.51
C ASN A 234 25.61 -21.15 27.00
N GLN A 235 24.41 -21.31 27.58
CA GLN A 235 24.17 -21.11 29.02
C GLN A 235 24.42 -22.38 29.85
N PHE A 236 24.57 -23.55 29.22
CA PHE A 236 24.86 -24.81 29.91
C PHE A 236 26.35 -25.21 29.86
N THR A 237 27.23 -24.32 29.37
CA THR A 237 28.68 -24.56 29.23
C THR A 237 29.54 -23.58 30.04
N ALA A 238 29.01 -23.03 31.14
CA ALA A 238 29.76 -22.21 32.08
C ALA A 238 29.76 -22.85 33.47
#